data_AF-A0A2E9ASV7-F1
#
_entry.id   AF-A0A2E9ASV7-F1
#
_cell.length_a   1.000
_cell.length_b   1.000
_cell.length_c   1.000
_cell.angle_alpha   90.00
_cell.angle_beta   90.00
_cell.angle_gamma   90.00
#
_symmetry.space_group_name_H-M   'P 1'
#
loop_
_entity.id
_entity.type
_entity.pdbx_description
1 polymer ?
#
loop_
_entity_poly.entity_id
_entity_poly.type
_entity_poly.pdbx_seq_one_letter_code
_entity_poly.pdbx_strand_id
1 'polypeptide(L)' 'MAEAGSVLTITIIGACAFLILVALNMIFFLNQDKGPLDWLKHATSKQRIIAIIDGIVTFFCALDFLHILLIFII' A
#
# COMPACT_ATOMS: atom_id res chain seq x y z
N MET A 1 -3.17 22.14 -20.27
CA MET A 1 -3.54 22.70 -18.94
C MET A 1 -4.50 21.77 -18.19
N ALA A 2 -5.58 21.28 -18.81
CA ALA A 2 -6.52 20.34 -18.19
C ALA A 2 -5.90 18.96 -17.84
N GLU A 3 -5.01 18.44 -18.70
CA GLU A 3 -4.35 17.14 -18.45
C GLU A 3 -3.40 17.17 -17.24
N ALA A 4 -2.63 18.25 -17.07
CA ALA A 4 -1.72 18.41 -15.94
C ALA A 4 -2.47 18.46 -14.59
N GLY A 5 -3.64 19.10 -14.54
CA GLY A 5 -4.50 19.12 -13.35
C GLY A 5 -5.07 17.74 -12.99
N SER A 6 -5.39 16.94 -14.01
CA SER A 6 -5.87 15.56 -13.82
C SER A 6 -4.78 14.66 -13.23
N VAL A 7 -3.57 14.70 -13.79
CA VAL A 7 -2.42 13.92 -13.30
C VAL A 7 -2.07 14.28 -11.86
N LEU A 8 -2.05 15.57 -11.52
CA LEU A 8 -1.79 16.04 -10.15
C LEU A 8 -2.84 15.50 -9.16
N THR A 9 -4.12 15.52 -9.54
CA THR A 9 -5.22 15.04 -8.69
C THR A 9 -5.11 13.55 -8.43
N ILE A 10 -4.84 12.75 -9.47
CA ILE A 10 -4.65 11.29 -9.35
C ILE A 10 -3.43 10.98 -8.47
N THR A 11 -2.35 11.75 -8.62
CA THR A 11 -1.13 11.59 -7.82
C THR A 11 -1.38 11.83 -6.33
N ILE A 12 -2.10 12.91 -5.98
CA ILE A 12 -2.44 13.23 -4.59
C ILE A 12 -3.35 12.15 -3.99
N ILE A 13 -4.37 11.72 -4.74
CA ILE A 13 -5.29 10.67 -4.29
C ILE A 13 -4.52 9.35 -4.08
N GLY A 14 -3.64 8.98 -5.02
CA GLY A 14 -2.80 7.78 -4.94
C GLY A 14 -1.86 7.83 -3.74
N ALA A 15 -1.21 8.97 -3.49
CA ALA A 15 -0.33 9.15 -2.33
C ALA A 15 -1.10 9.01 -1.00
N CYS A 16 -2.29 9.62 -0.90
CA CYS A 16 -3.16 9.49 0.28
C CYS A 16 -3.61 8.04 0.50
N ALA A 17 -4.03 7.34 -0.55
CA ALA A 17 -4.43 5.93 -0.48
C ALA A 17 -3.26 5.03 -0.04
N PHE A 18 -2.05 5.28 -0.55
CA PHE A 18 -0.84 4.55 -0.16
C PHE A 18 -0.49 4.77 1.31
N LEU A 19 -0.54 6.01 1.81
CA LEU A 19 -0.30 6.31 3.22
C LEU A 19 -1.30 5.60 4.15
N ILE A 20 -2.58 5.55 3.76
CA ILE A 20 -3.62 4.84 4.51
C ILE A 20 -3.33 3.33 4.52
N LEU A 21 -2.99 2.72 3.37
CA LEU A 21 -2.62 1.31 3.26
C LEU A 21 -1.43 0.94 4.15
N VAL A 22 -0.39 1.77 4.15
CA VAL A 22 0.80 1.58 5.00
C VAL A 22 0.43 1.71 6.48
N ALA A 23 -0.36 2.71 6.86
CA ALA A 23 -0.78 2.92 8.25
C ALA A 23 -1.64 1.75 8.75
N LEU A 24 -2.60 1.27 7.95
CA LEU A 24 -3.43 0.11 8.28
C LEU A 24 -2.60 -1.16 8.44
N ASN A 25 -1.64 -1.42 7.55
CA ASN A 25 -0.69 -2.53 7.69
C ASN A 25 0.14 -2.41 8.97
N MET A 26 0.67 -1.22 9.25
CA MET A 26 1.50 -0.99 10.43
C MET A 26 0.72 -1.19 11.72
N ILE A 27 -0.49 -0.63 11.83
CA ILE A 27 -1.38 -0.82 12.99
C ILE A 27 -1.73 -2.30 13.14
N PHE A 28 -2.03 -2.99 12.03
CA PHE A 28 -2.31 -4.41 12.04
C PHE A 28 -1.15 -5.20 12.65
N PHE A 29 0.08 -4.97 12.19
CA PHE A 29 1.26 -5.69 12.69
C PHE A 29 1.67 -5.28 14.11
N LEU A 30 1.48 -4.01 14.51
CA LEU A 30 1.74 -3.53 15.86
C LEU A 30 0.77 -4.13 16.90
N ASN A 31 -0.48 -4.39 16.50
CA ASN A 31 -1.48 -5.02 17.35
C ASN A 31 -1.38 -6.54 17.39
N GLN A 32 -0.45 -7.16 16.64
CA GLN A 32 -0.15 -8.57 16.81
C GLN A 32 0.86 -8.75 17.95
N ASP A 33 0.52 -9.54 18.96
CA ASP A 33 1.46 -9.98 20.01
C ASP A 33 2.64 -10.81 19.46
N LYS A 34 2.55 -11.22 18.19
CA LYS A 34 3.52 -12.06 17.48
C LYS A 34 4.04 -11.31 16.25
N GLY A 35 5.34 -11.44 15.97
CA GLY A 35 5.93 -10.85 14.77
C GLY A 35 5.24 -11.32 13.47
N PRO A 36 5.34 -10.58 12.36
CA PRO A 36 4.58 -10.81 11.12
C PRO A 36 4.72 -12.24 10.57
N LEU A 37 5.91 -12.82 10.65
CA LEU A 37 6.19 -14.20 10.24
C LEU A 37 5.52 -15.24 11.15
N ASP A 38 5.50 -14.99 12.46
CA ASP A 38 4.83 -15.89 13.41
C ASP A 38 3.32 -15.72 13.37
N TRP A 39 2.82 -14.52 13.12
CA TRP A 39 1.42 -14.30 12.79
C TRP A 39 1.01 -15.12 11.56
N LEU A 40 1.77 -15.06 10.46
CA LEU A 40 1.45 -15.77 9.23
C LEU A 40 1.40 -17.30 9.41
N LYS A 41 2.20 -17.87 10.32
CA LYS A 41 2.17 -19.31 10.65
C LYS A 41 0.92 -19.73 11.40
N HIS A 42 0.35 -18.84 12.21
CA HIS A 42 -0.82 -19.12 13.06
C HIS A 42 -2.13 -18.54 12.53
N ALA A 43 -2.06 -17.68 11.51
CA ALA A 43 -3.21 -17.05 10.88
C ALA A 43 -4.08 -18.09 10.16
N THR A 44 -5.40 -17.90 10.20
CA THR A 44 -6.32 -18.76 9.46
C THR A 44 -6.07 -18.63 7.96
N SER A 45 -6.36 -19.68 7.18
CA SER A 45 -6.07 -19.71 5.74
C SER A 45 -6.65 -18.50 4.99
N LYS A 46 -7.85 -18.03 5.38
CA LYS A 46 -8.47 -16.80 4.84
C LYS A 46 -7.68 -15.53 5.16
N GLN A 47 -7.19 -15.41 6.40
CA GLN A 47 -6.41 -14.24 6.83
C GLN A 47 -5.05 -14.18 6.14
N ARG A 48 -4.39 -15.33 5.92
CA ARG A 48 -3.14 -15.39 5.14
C ARG A 48 -3.35 -14.91 3.70
N ILE A 49 -4.41 -15.37 3.04
CA ILE A 49 -4.72 -14.96 1.66
C ILE A 49 -4.98 -13.45 1.59
N ILE A 50 -5.76 -12.89 2.52
CA ILE A 50 -6.03 -11.45 2.56
C ILE A 50 -4.74 -10.65 2.76
N ALA A 51 -3.87 -11.05 3.71
CA ALA A 51 -2.61 -10.36 3.94
C ALA A 51 -1.65 -10.43 2.75
N ILE A 52 -1.63 -11.56 2.02
CA ILE A 52 -0.83 -11.70 0.80
C ILE A 52 -1.37 -10.77 -0.29
N ILE A 53 -2.68 -10.74 -0.50
CA ILE A 53 -3.31 -9.85 -1.49
C ILE A 53 -3.04 -8.40 -1.13
N ASP A 54 -3.19 -8.04 0.14
CA ASP A 54 -2.95 -6.68 0.62
C ASP A 54 -1.49 -6.24 0.45
N GLY A 55 -0.53 -7.13 0.72
CA GLY A 55 0.89 -6.89 0.44
C GLY A 55 1.18 -6.71 -1.05
N ILE A 56 0.55 -7.51 -1.92
CA ILE A 56 0.68 -7.40 -3.38
C ILE A 56 0.10 -6.07 -3.88
N VAL A 57 -1.09 -5.70 -3.43
CA VAL A 57 -1.75 -4.43 -3.80
C VAL A 57 -0.90 -3.25 -3.33
N THR A 58 -0.38 -3.30 -2.10
CA THR A 58 0.50 -2.26 -1.56
C THR A 58 1.77 -2.13 -2.41
N PHE A 59 2.36 -3.23 -2.86
CA PHE A 59 3.53 -3.22 -3.74
C PHE A 59 3.24 -2.58 -5.10
N PHE A 60 2.11 -2.93 -5.74
CA PHE A 60 1.71 -2.30 -7.01
C PHE A 60 1.42 -0.81 -6.84
N CYS A 61 0.74 -0.40 -5.76
CA CYS A 61 0.52 1.01 -5.46
C CYS A 61 1.83 1.77 -5.22
N ALA A 62 2.81 1.16 -4.57
CA ALA A 62 4.13 1.75 -4.37
C ALA A 62 4.88 1.95 -5.70
N LEU A 63 4.82 0.96 -6.60
CA LEU A 63 5.42 1.06 -7.93
C LEU A 63 4.76 2.13 -8.79
N ASP A 64 3.42 2.22 -8.75
CA ASP A 64 2.67 3.23 -9.50
C ASP A 64 2.97 4.65 -8.98
N PHE A 65 3.04 4.81 -7.64
CA PHE A 65 3.51 6.04 -7.02
C PHE A 65 4.94 6.41 -7.45
N LEU A 66 5.87 5.45 -7.46
CA LEU A 66 7.25 5.67 -7.87
C LEU A 66 7.36 6.06 -9.35
N HIS A 67 6.55 5.43 -10.21
CA HIS A 67 6.48 5.76 -11.63
C HIS A 67 5.98 7.19 -11.86
N ILE A 68 4.91 7.59 -11.17
CA ILE A 68 4.41 8.96 -11.22
C ILE A 68 5.46 9.94 -10.68
N LEU A 69 6.10 9.64 -9.54
CA LEU A 69 7.15 10.47 -8.97
C LEU A 69 8.32 10.68 -9.96
N LEU A 70 8.72 9.63 -10.68
CA LEU A 70 9.74 9.70 -11.74
C LEU A 70 9.34 10.63 -12.88
N ILE A 71 8.07 10.60 -13.32
CA ILE A 71 7.54 11.51 -14.34
C ILE A 71 7.62 12.97 -13.86
N PHE A 72 7.45 13.24 -12.57
CA PHE A 72 7.54 14.60 -12.03
C PHE A 72 8.99 15.08 -11.79
N ILE A 73 9.96 14.17 -11.67
CA ILE A 73 11.37 14.49 -11.40
C ILE A 73 12.18 14.71 -12.69
N ILE A 74 11.84 13.99 -13.77
CA ILE A 74 12.50 14.05 -15.09
C ILE A 74 11.86 15.15 -15.94
#